data_AF-A0A7S0WBC1-F1
#
_entry.id   AF-A0A7S0WBC1-F1
#
_cell.length_a   1.000
_cell.length_b   1.000
_cell.length_c   1.000
_cell.angle_alpha   90.00
_cell.angle_beta   90.00
_cell.angle_gamma   90.00
#
_symmetry.space_group_name_H-M   'P 1'
#
loop_
_entity.id
_entity.type
_entity.pdbx_description
1 polymer ?
#
loop_
_entity_poly.entity_id
_entity_poly.type
_entity_poly.pdbx_seq_one_letter_code
_entity_poly.pdbx_strand_id
1 'polypeptide(L)'
;ALEAVTATGTGDAAPTPPAIEIRVVDDRAYVYDAQACVYLRSQHRLVGVMVGSLPGYRSQDVARGLPLELSPEEATLCIERGWATMAFERDCETDAFRAYRA
;
A
#
# COMPACT_ATOMS: atom_id res chain seq x y z
N ALA A 1 -25.17 30.13 6.88
CA ALA A 1 -23.97 29.31 7.05
C ALA A 1 -24.34 27.88 6.67
N LEU A 2 -24.00 27.48 5.44
CA LEU A 2 -24.20 26.12 4.93
C LEU A 2 -22.88 25.78 4.25
N GLU A 3 -22.02 25.04 4.94
CA GLU A 3 -20.72 24.63 4.40
C GLU A 3 -20.92 23.50 3.40
N ALA A 4 -20.42 23.75 2.18
CA ALA A 4 -20.52 22.86 1.06
C ALA A 4 -19.68 21.60 1.30
N VAL A 5 -20.37 20.46 1.37
CA VAL A 5 -19.80 19.14 1.16
C VAL A 5 -19.36 19.06 -0.29
N THR A 6 -18.09 19.32 -0.58
CA THR A 6 -17.51 18.95 -1.87
C THR A 6 -17.05 17.51 -1.80
N ALA A 7 -17.99 16.62 -2.12
CA ALA A 7 -17.67 15.28 -2.57
C ALA A 7 -16.89 15.41 -3.89
N THR A 8 -15.57 15.27 -3.84
CA THR A 8 -14.78 15.04 -5.05
C THR A 8 -14.90 13.56 -5.39
N GLY A 9 -16.02 13.21 -6.02
CA GLY A 9 -16.06 12.06 -6.91
C GLY A 9 -15.21 12.40 -8.13
N THR A 10 -13.98 11.91 -8.17
CA THR A 10 -13.23 11.89 -9.43
C THR A 10 -13.64 10.64 -10.17
N GLY A 11 -14.56 10.81 -11.10
CA GLY A 11 -14.93 9.80 -12.07
C GLY A 11 -13.81 9.57 -13.10
N ASP A 12 -13.60 8.29 -13.38
CA ASP A 12 -13.36 7.72 -14.70
C ASP A 12 -12.43 8.51 -15.64
N ALA A 13 -11.13 8.50 -15.31
CA ALA A 13 -10.08 8.66 -16.30
C ALA A 13 -9.48 7.27 -16.56
N ALA A 14 -9.57 6.81 -17.81
CA ALA A 14 -8.82 5.64 -18.27
C ALA A 14 -7.36 5.75 -17.80
N PRO A 15 -6.78 4.70 -17.22
CA PRO A 15 -5.71 4.85 -16.26
C PRO A 15 -4.42 5.19 -16.99
N THR A 16 -4.03 6.46 -16.96
CA THR A 16 -2.60 6.79 -16.99
C THR A 16 -1.97 5.96 -15.87
N PRO A 17 -0.97 5.10 -16.15
CA PRO A 17 -0.39 4.25 -15.12
C PRO A 17 0.09 5.15 -13.98
N PRO A 18 -0.50 5.03 -12.77
CA PRO A 18 -0.03 5.81 -11.63
C PRO A 18 1.43 5.43 -11.39
N ALA A 19 2.25 6.37 -10.95
CA ALA A 19 3.61 6.04 -10.50
C ALA A 19 3.47 5.20 -9.22
N ILE A 20 3.79 3.90 -9.31
CA ILE A 20 3.65 2.97 -8.19
C ILE A 20 4.98 2.89 -7.44
N GLU A 21 4.96 3.32 -6.18
CA GLU A 21 6.08 3.17 -5.25
C GLU A 21 5.78 2.00 -4.29
N ILE A 22 6.68 1.03 -4.27
CA ILE A 22 6.67 -0.07 -3.30
C ILE A 22 7.68 0.27 -2.21
N ARG A 23 7.20 0.42 -0.97
CA ARG A 23 8.04 0.66 0.19
C ARG A 23 8.40 -0.65 0.87
N VAL A 24 9.69 -0.91 0.99
CA VAL A 24 10.20 -2.10 1.66
C VAL A 24 10.60 -1.75 3.08
N VAL A 25 9.95 -2.38 4.06
CA VAL A 25 10.17 -2.18 5.50
C VAL A 25 10.20 -3.57 6.17
N ASP A 26 11.28 -3.89 6.89
CA ASP A 26 11.51 -5.18 7.58
C ASP A 26 11.16 -6.40 6.69
N ASP A 27 11.76 -6.43 5.50
CA ASP A 27 11.58 -7.45 4.46
C ASP A 27 10.15 -7.59 3.89
N ARG A 28 9.26 -6.63 4.17
CA ARG A 28 7.89 -6.60 3.66
C ARG A 28 7.69 -5.44 2.70
N ALA A 29 6.96 -5.71 1.62
CA ALA A 29 6.68 -4.75 0.56
C ALA A 29 5.28 -4.16 0.72
N TYR A 30 5.18 -2.84 0.82
CA TYR A 30 3.93 -2.13 1.05
C TYR A 30 3.65 -1.08 -0.03
N VAL A 31 2.38 -0.97 -0.41
CA VAL A 31 1.86 0.08 -1.28
C VAL A 31 0.84 0.92 -0.50
N TYR A 32 1.08 2.23 -0.44
CA TYR A 32 0.26 3.16 0.34
C TYR A 32 -0.75 3.94 -0.51
N ASP A 33 -0.61 3.94 -1.83
CA ASP A 33 -1.52 4.67 -2.72
C ASP A 33 -2.76 3.82 -3.08
N ALA A 34 -3.94 4.41 -2.92
CA ALA A 34 -5.20 3.75 -3.20
C ALA A 34 -5.39 3.46 -4.70
N GLN A 35 -4.99 4.41 -5.56
CA GLN A 35 -5.14 4.27 -7.00
C GLN A 35 -4.19 3.19 -7.54
N ALA A 36 -2.95 3.16 -7.06
CA ALA A 36 -2.01 2.09 -7.33
C ALA A 36 -2.56 0.72 -6.93
N CYS A 37 -3.20 0.59 -5.75
CA CYS A 37 -3.79 -0.68 -5.32
C CYS A 37 -4.91 -1.16 -6.25
N VAL A 38 -5.78 -0.26 -6.69
CA VAL A 38 -6.85 -0.57 -7.65
C VAL A 38 -6.27 -0.93 -9.01
N TYR A 39 -5.24 -0.22 -9.46
CA TYR A 39 -4.56 -0.49 -10.73
C TYR A 39 -3.86 -1.85 -10.73
N LEU A 40 -3.11 -2.19 -9.68
CA LEU A 40 -2.44 -3.48 -9.51
C LEU A 40 -3.44 -4.65 -9.50
N ARG A 41 -4.59 -4.49 -8.82
CA ARG A 41 -5.64 -5.51 -8.76
C ARG A 41 -6.39 -5.67 -10.08
N SER A 42 -6.67 -4.56 -10.77
CA SER A 42 -7.48 -4.58 -12.00
C SER A 42 -6.68 -4.98 -13.23
N GLN A 43 -5.48 -4.42 -13.42
CA GLN A 43 -4.65 -4.64 -14.62
C GLN A 43 -3.68 -5.80 -14.46
N HIS A 44 -3.00 -5.88 -13.31
CA HIS A 44 -1.92 -6.85 -13.08
C HIS A 44 -2.35 -8.09 -12.31
N ARG A 45 -3.61 -8.12 -11.83
CA ARG A 45 -4.20 -9.22 -11.05
C ARG A 45 -3.39 -9.58 -9.80
N LEU A 46 -2.66 -8.63 -9.24
CA LEU A 46 -1.99 -8.80 -7.96
C LEU A 46 -3.02 -8.72 -6.84
N VAL A 47 -3.01 -9.68 -5.93
CA VAL A 47 -4.03 -9.75 -4.89
C VAL A 47 -3.56 -8.98 -3.67
N GLY A 48 -2.35 -9.26 -3.20
CA GLY A 48 -1.79 -8.76 -1.93
C GLY A 48 -2.75 -8.89 -0.73
N VAL A 49 -2.33 -8.40 0.43
CA VAL A 49 -3.15 -8.36 1.64
C VAL A 49 -3.28 -6.92 2.12
N MET A 50 -4.51 -6.46 2.37
CA MET A 50 -4.74 -5.15 3.00
C MET A 50 -4.47 -5.30 4.51
N VAL A 51 -3.55 -4.51 5.07
CA VAL A 51 -3.07 -4.66 6.46
C VAL A 51 -3.57 -3.54 7.38
N GLY A 52 -4.04 -2.42 6.82
CA GLY A 52 -4.57 -1.32 7.60
C GLY A 52 -5.76 -1.73 8.45
N SER A 53 -5.67 -1.59 9.76
CA SER A 53 -6.80 -1.76 10.67
C SER A 53 -6.98 -0.50 11.50
N LEU A 54 -8.24 -0.12 11.75
CA LEU A 54 -8.57 1.10 12.48
C LEU A 54 -8.88 0.75 13.96
N PRO A 55 -8.10 1.24 14.94
CA PRO A 55 -8.30 0.87 16.34
C PRO A 55 -9.67 1.34 16.84
N GLY A 56 -10.41 0.44 17.51
CA GLY A 56 -11.60 0.79 18.30
C GLY A 56 -12.90 0.10 17.91
N TYR A 57 -12.93 -0.74 16.87
CA TYR A 57 -14.14 -1.47 16.47
C TYR A 57 -14.03 -2.97 16.75
N ARG A 58 -15.15 -3.63 17.11
CA ARG A 58 -15.23 -5.09 17.07
C ARG A 58 -15.46 -5.52 15.60
N SER A 59 -14.71 -6.52 15.13
CA SER A 59 -14.65 -6.97 13.73
C SER A 59 -13.82 -6.10 12.76
N GLN A 60 -12.72 -5.50 13.25
CA GLN A 60 -11.76 -4.76 12.41
C GLN A 60 -11.16 -5.58 11.25
N ASP A 61 -11.20 -6.91 11.33
CA ASP A 61 -10.71 -7.79 10.27
C ASP A 61 -11.62 -7.85 9.03
N VAL A 62 -12.86 -7.37 9.12
CA VAL A 62 -13.84 -7.43 8.02
C VAL A 62 -13.56 -6.35 6.97
N ALA A 63 -12.99 -5.22 7.38
CA ALA A 63 -12.65 -4.11 6.48
C ALA A 63 -11.22 -3.65 6.77
N ARG A 64 -10.25 -4.38 6.21
CA ARG A 64 -8.85 -3.94 6.22
C ARG A 64 -8.63 -2.93 5.10
N GLY A 65 -8.01 -1.81 5.43
CA GLY A 65 -7.63 -0.74 4.52
C GLY A 65 -6.17 -0.81 4.08
N LEU A 66 -5.70 0.30 3.53
CA LEU A 66 -4.28 0.50 3.21
C LEU A 66 -3.41 0.46 4.48
N PRO A 67 -2.15 0.00 4.38
CA PRO A 67 -1.41 -0.33 3.16
C PRO A 67 -1.73 -1.72 2.60
N LEU A 68 -1.45 -1.89 1.29
CA LEU A 68 -1.45 -3.19 0.62
C LEU A 68 -0.07 -3.81 0.78
N GLU A 69 0.02 -4.92 1.50
CA GLU A 69 1.21 -5.76 1.57
C GLU A 69 1.24 -6.69 0.34
N LEU A 70 2.34 -6.65 -0.40
CA LEU A 70 2.61 -7.54 -1.54
C LEU A 70 3.47 -8.72 -1.07
N SER A 71 3.23 -9.89 -1.66
CA SER A 71 4.17 -11.00 -1.48
C SER A 71 5.53 -10.65 -2.10
N PRO A 72 6.64 -11.25 -1.64
CA PRO A 72 7.96 -11.00 -2.23
C PRO A 72 8.00 -11.38 -3.72
N GLU A 73 7.25 -12.41 -4.14
CA GLU A 73 7.12 -12.80 -5.54
C GLU A 73 6.34 -11.75 -6.35
N GLU A 74 5.23 -11.22 -5.82
CA GLU A 74 4.46 -10.15 -6.46
C GLU A 74 5.29 -8.87 -6.59
N ALA A 75 6.04 -8.50 -5.54
CA ALA A 75 6.91 -7.33 -5.53
C ALA A 75 8.06 -7.47 -6.54
N THR A 76 8.66 -8.67 -6.62
CA THR A 76 9.72 -8.96 -7.60
C THR A 76 9.17 -8.88 -9.03
N LEU A 77 8.00 -9.47 -9.28
CA LEU A 77 7.33 -9.40 -10.58
C LEU A 77 7.05 -7.96 -11.00
N CYS A 78 6.62 -7.09 -10.08
CA CYS A 78 6.39 -5.68 -10.38
C CYS A 78 7.66 -4.96 -10.86
N ILE A 79 8.82 -5.31 -10.30
CA ILE A 79 10.11 -4.70 -10.68
C ILE A 79 10.63 -5.28 -11.98
N GLU A 80 10.57 -6.59 -12.17
CA GLU A 80 10.98 -7.25 -13.41
C GLU A 80 10.19 -6.74 -14.63
N ARG A 81 8.92 -6.42 -14.42
CA ARG A 81 8.03 -5.89 -15.46
C ARG A 81 8.08 -4.37 -15.59
N GLY A 82 8.76 -3.66 -14.69
CA GLY A 82 8.86 -2.21 -14.68
C GLY A 82 7.55 -1.49 -14.35
N TRP A 83 6.65 -2.12 -13.61
CA TRP A 83 5.36 -1.52 -13.21
C TRP A 83 5.47 -0.60 -12.01
N ALA A 84 6.48 -0.80 -11.17
CA ALA A 84 6.69 -0.05 -9.94
C ALA A 84 8.17 0.20 -9.69
N THR A 85 8.48 1.10 -8.76
CA THR A 85 9.82 1.33 -8.22
C THR A 85 9.88 0.90 -6.76
N MET A 86 11.01 0.35 -6.32
CA MET A 86 11.25 0.01 -4.92
C MET A 86 11.94 1.17 -4.19
N ALA A 87 11.34 1.61 -3.08
CA ALA A 87 11.94 2.51 -2.12
C ALA A 87 12.27 1.71 -0.85
N PHE A 88 13.55 1.61 -0.51
CA PHE A 88 14.01 0.95 0.70
C PHE A 88 14.09 1.99 1.82
N GLU A 89 13.17 1.89 2.77
CA GLU A 89 13.20 2.74 3.96
C GLU A 89 13.87 1.96 5.11
N ARG A 90 14.83 2.59 5.78
CA ARG A 90 15.44 1.99 6.97
C ARG A 90 14.48 2.14 8.13
N ASP A 91 14.07 1.03 8.71
CA ASP A 91 13.30 1.03 9.94
C ASP A 91 14.22 1.34 11.12
N CYS A 92 14.27 2.62 11.51
CA CYS A 92 15.05 3.07 12.64
C CYS A 92 14.49 2.60 13.99
N GLU A 93 13.18 2.30 14.09
CA GLU A 93 12.56 1.80 15.33
C GLU A 93 12.95 0.34 15.57
N THR A 94 12.89 -0.50 14.54
CA THR A 94 13.32 -1.90 14.63
C THR A 94 14.81 -2.01 14.94
N ASP A 95 15.66 -1.19 14.30
CA ASP A 95 17.09 -1.15 14.59
C ASP A 95 17.37 -0.68 16.04
N ALA A 96 16.67 0.35 16.52
CA ALA A 96 16.81 0.83 17.90
C ALA A 96 16.38 -0.23 18.92
N PHE A 97 15.30 -0.96 18.65
CA PHE A 97 14.83 -2.02 19.53
C PHE A 97 15.79 -3.23 19.55
N ARG A 98 16.34 -3.63 18.40
CA ARG A 98 17.39 -4.67 18.33
C ARG A 98 18.64 -4.25 19.11
N ALA A 99 19.05 -2.99 19.00
CA ALA A 99 20.19 -2.44 19.73
C ALA A 99 19.97 -2.40 21.25
N TYR A 100 18.75 -2.16 21.73
CA TYR A 100 18.43 -2.18 23.17
C TYR A 100 18.52 -3.59 23.79
N ARG A 101 18.35 -4.64 22.99
CA ARG A 101 18.31 -6.03 23.47
C ARG A 101 19.68 -6.73 23.46
N ALA A 102 20.68 -6.16 22.79
CA ALA A 102 22.05 -6.70 22.69
C ALA A 102 22.93 -6.25 23.86
#